data_AF-A0AAX0AUR1-F1
#
_entry.id   AF-A0AAX0AUR1-F1
#
_cell.length_a   1.000
_cell.length_b   1.000
_cell.length_c   1.000
_cell.angle_alpha   90.00
_cell.angle_beta   90.00
_cell.angle_gamma   90.00
#
_symmetry.space_group_name_H-M   'P 1'
#
loop_
_entity.id
_entity.type
_entity.pdbx_description
1 polymer ?
#
loop_
_entity_poly.entity_id
_entity_poly.type
_entity_poly.pdbx_seq_one_letter_code
_entity_poly.pdbx_strand_id
1 'polypeptide(L)'
;MDNFSYGSPYLDSLSEKHNYAQMLHETFDNVIVPGFKEKGFRKNGKTFYRKRDGLTEVCNVKFSRDNSRVHARFWLHVCIAMPSFYDSIGKKYDKKWEATIFDI
;
A
#
# COMPACT_ATOMS: atom_id res chain seq x y z
N MET A 1 -7.02 6.83 -27.02
CA MET A 1 -6.89 7.41 -25.67
C MET A 1 -7.90 8.53 -25.62
N ASP A 2 -9.04 8.28 -25.00
CA ASP A 2 -10.11 9.27 -24.95
C ASP A 2 -9.77 10.33 -23.90
N ASN A 3 -9.82 11.59 -24.33
CA ASN A 3 -9.60 12.76 -23.50
C ASN A 3 -10.72 12.85 -22.46
N PHE A 4 -10.41 12.48 -21.21
CA PHE A 4 -11.30 12.70 -20.07
C PHE A 4 -11.46 14.22 -19.85
N SER A 5 -12.61 14.76 -20.25
CA SER A 5 -12.99 16.15 -19.98
C SER A 5 -13.51 16.28 -18.56
N TYR A 6 -12.80 17.05 -17.72
CA TYR A 6 -13.32 17.57 -16.45
C TYR A 6 -14.39 18.63 -16.77
N GLY A 7 -15.65 18.32 -16.47
CA GLY A 7 -16.80 19.21 -16.74
C GLY A 7 -18.12 18.50 -17.06
N SER A 8 -18.26 17.21 -16.78
CA SER A 8 -19.53 16.49 -16.95
C SER A 8 -20.40 16.66 -15.70
N PRO A 9 -21.62 17.23 -15.80
CA PRO A 9 -22.54 17.39 -14.67
C PRO A 9 -22.84 16.08 -13.93
N TYR A 10 -22.75 14.95 -14.65
CA TYR A 10 -22.90 13.62 -14.07
C TYR A 10 -21.74 13.28 -13.13
N LEU A 11 -20.50 13.54 -13.54
CA LEU A 11 -19.31 13.32 -12.71
C LEU A 11 -19.28 14.27 -11.53
N ASP A 12 -19.72 15.52 -11.71
CA ASP A 12 -19.82 16.50 -10.62
C ASP A 12 -20.85 16.07 -9.57
N SER A 13 -22.04 15.61 -9.98
CA SER A 13 -23.07 15.09 -9.06
C SER A 13 -22.63 13.83 -8.30
N LEU A 14 -21.85 12.95 -8.95
CA LEU A 14 -21.24 11.79 -8.30
C LEU A 14 -20.14 12.21 -7.32
N SER A 15 -19.37 13.26 -7.65
CA SER A 15 -18.31 13.82 -6.80
C SER A 15 -18.85 14.43 -5.51
N GLU A 16 -20.01 15.08 -5.58
CA GLU A 16 -20.68 15.67 -4.42
C GLU A 16 -21.27 14.60 -3.51
N LYS A 17 -21.73 13.49 -4.10
CA LYS A 17 -22.37 12.39 -3.38
C LYS A 17 -21.37 11.39 -2.78
N HIS A 18 -20.25 11.15 -3.45
CA HIS A 18 -19.28 10.11 -3.09
C HIS A 18 -17.86 10.63 -3.17
N ASN A 19 -17.23 10.87 -2.02
CA ASN A 19 -15.81 11.19 -1.94
C ASN A 19 -14.98 9.90 -2.02
N TYR A 20 -14.69 9.43 -3.24
CA TYR A 20 -14.01 8.14 -3.45
C TYR A 20 -12.62 8.08 -2.82
N ALA A 21 -11.88 9.20 -2.79
CA ALA A 21 -10.58 9.25 -2.08
C ALA A 21 -10.76 8.95 -0.58
N GLN A 22 -11.75 9.58 0.05
CA GLN A 22 -12.07 9.31 1.46
C GLN A 22 -12.54 7.87 1.67
N MET A 23 -13.46 7.38 0.84
CA MET A 23 -13.92 5.99 0.91
C MET A 23 -12.78 4.98 0.76
N LEU A 24 -11.79 5.29 -0.08
CA LEU A 24 -10.60 4.45 -0.24
C LEU A 24 -9.76 4.42 1.05
N HIS A 25 -9.57 5.57 1.69
CA HIS A 25 -8.88 5.64 2.98
C HIS A 25 -9.65 4.92 4.09
N GLU A 26 -10.96 5.08 4.15
CA GLU A 26 -11.82 4.35 5.09
C GLU A 26 -11.78 2.85 4.85
N THR A 27 -11.82 2.40 3.59
CA THR A 27 -11.68 0.98 3.23
C THR A 27 -10.30 0.46 3.66
N PHE A 28 -9.25 1.24 3.45
CA PHE A 28 -7.92 0.87 3.88
C PHE A 28 -7.83 0.69 5.40
N ASP A 29 -8.33 1.64 6.18
CA ASP A 29 -8.22 1.62 7.63
C ASP A 29 -9.18 0.61 8.30
N ASN A 30 -10.37 0.41 7.73
CA ASN A 30 -11.42 -0.42 8.35
C ASN A 30 -11.47 -1.86 7.81
N VAL A 31 -10.90 -2.13 6.62
CA VAL A 31 -10.94 -3.46 6.00
C VAL A 31 -9.55 -4.01 5.78
N ILE A 32 -8.68 -3.26 5.08
CA ILE A 32 -7.35 -3.76 4.71
C ILE A 32 -6.46 -3.91 5.94
N VAL A 33 -6.37 -2.87 6.78
CA VAL A 33 -5.53 -2.89 7.99
C VAL A 33 -5.91 -4.04 8.94
N PRO A 34 -7.20 -4.24 9.31
CA PRO A 34 -7.61 -5.38 10.12
C PRO A 34 -7.26 -6.72 9.47
N GLY A 35 -7.53 -6.90 8.18
CA GLY A 35 -7.23 -8.16 7.48
C GLY A 35 -5.74 -8.52 7.48
N PHE A 36 -4.84 -7.53 7.43
CA PHE A 36 -3.40 -7.76 7.62
C PHE A 36 -3.05 -8.13 9.07
N LYS A 37 -3.65 -7.44 10.06
CA LYS A 37 -3.41 -7.72 11.48
C LYS A 37 -3.87 -9.13 11.87
N GLU A 38 -5.03 -9.56 11.39
CA GLU A 38 -5.55 -10.93 11.59
C GLU A 38 -4.58 -12.00 11.07
N LYS A 39 -3.86 -11.70 9.99
CA LYS A 39 -2.82 -12.57 9.41
C LYS A 39 -1.46 -12.45 10.10
N GLY A 40 -1.39 -11.73 11.23
CA GLY A 40 -0.19 -11.57 12.04
C GLY A 40 0.78 -10.49 11.55
N PHE A 41 0.37 -9.63 10.61
CA PHE A 41 1.20 -8.50 10.19
C PHE A 41 1.19 -7.36 11.21
N ARG A 42 2.37 -6.80 11.46
CA ARG A 42 2.54 -5.53 12.14
C ARG A 42 2.48 -4.39 11.12
N LYS A 43 2.05 -3.21 11.55
CA LYS A 43 1.95 -2.02 10.69
C LYS A 43 2.91 -0.94 11.17
N ASN A 44 3.61 -0.32 10.22
CA ASN A 44 4.37 0.90 10.43
C ASN A 44 4.06 1.88 9.29
N GLY A 45 3.33 2.98 9.59
CA GLY A 45 2.83 3.88 8.56
C GLY A 45 1.92 3.15 7.57
N LYS A 46 2.36 3.04 6.30
CA LYS A 46 1.67 2.33 5.21
C LYS A 46 2.32 0.99 4.85
N THR A 47 3.29 0.54 5.65
CA THR A 47 3.99 -0.72 5.49
C THR A 47 3.44 -1.76 6.46
N PHE A 48 3.11 -2.94 5.96
CA PHE A 48 2.78 -4.12 6.73
C PHE A 48 3.93 -5.10 6.64
N TYR A 49 4.27 -5.73 7.75
CA TYR A 49 5.33 -6.73 7.75
C TYR A 49 5.11 -7.80 8.80
N ARG A 50 5.55 -9.02 8.50
CA ARG A 50 5.64 -10.12 9.47
C ARG A 50 6.89 -10.93 9.25
N LYS A 51 7.34 -11.60 10.30
CA LYS A 51 8.41 -12.58 10.20
C LYS A 51 7.82 -13.97 10.11
N ARG A 52 8.31 -14.75 9.16
CA ARG A 52 7.93 -16.15 8.98
C ARG A 52 9.12 -16.90 8.40
N ASP A 53 9.49 -18.02 9.02
CA ASP A 53 10.52 -18.94 8.51
C ASP A 53 11.87 -18.24 8.20
N GLY A 54 12.28 -17.29 9.05
CA GLY A 54 13.50 -16.49 8.86
C GLY A 54 13.40 -15.35 7.83
N LEU A 55 12.32 -15.29 7.08
CA LEU A 55 12.03 -14.26 6.10
C LEU A 55 11.16 -13.15 6.70
N THR A 56 11.30 -11.94 6.15
CA THR A 56 10.40 -10.82 6.43
C THR A 56 9.51 -10.61 5.22
N GLU A 57 8.23 -10.98 5.34
CA GLU A 57 7.22 -10.62 4.35
C GLU A 57 6.88 -9.14 4.54
N VAL A 58 6.89 -8.37 3.46
CA VAL A 58 6.65 -6.92 3.46
C VAL A 58 5.57 -6.61 2.44
N CYS A 59 4.64 -5.76 2.82
CA CYS A 59 3.57 -5.30 1.95
C CYS A 59 3.41 -3.79 2.15
N ASN A 60 3.75 -3.02 1.12
CA ASN A 60 3.67 -1.57 1.13
C ASN A 60 2.44 -1.09 0.39
N VAL A 61 1.71 -0.15 0.98
CA VAL A 61 0.58 0.50 0.33
C VAL A 61 0.93 1.93 -0.04
N LYS A 62 0.79 2.25 -1.33
CA LYS A 62 1.02 3.59 -1.86
C LYS A 62 -0.28 4.12 -2.43
N PHE A 63 -0.77 5.23 -1.90
CA PHE A 63 -1.91 5.95 -2.47
C PHE A 63 -1.42 6.84 -3.61
N SER A 64 -2.24 6.99 -4.66
CA SER A 64 -1.94 7.95 -5.73
C SER A 64 -1.94 9.38 -5.21
N ARG A 65 -1.04 10.20 -5.74
CA ARG A 65 -1.09 11.65 -5.56
C ARG A 65 -2.29 12.24 -6.30
N ASP A 66 -2.67 11.59 -7.40
CA ASP A 66 -3.85 11.89 -8.19
C ASP A 66 -5.08 11.21 -7.59
N ASN A 67 -5.26 11.24 -6.27
CA ASN A 67 -6.54 10.85 -5.68
C ASN A 67 -7.37 12.11 -5.51
N SER A 68 -8.64 12.05 -5.91
CA SER A 68 -9.58 13.16 -5.80
C SER A 68 -10.94 12.66 -5.32
N ARG A 69 -11.90 13.57 -5.22
CA ARG A 69 -13.27 13.19 -4.85
C ARG A 69 -13.90 12.22 -5.83
N VAL A 70 -13.52 12.23 -7.12
CA VAL A 70 -14.12 11.39 -8.18
C VAL A 70 -13.31 10.16 -8.57
N HIS A 71 -12.03 10.09 -8.21
CA HIS A 71 -11.17 8.98 -8.56
C HIS A 71 -10.22 8.64 -7.42
N ALA A 72 -10.04 7.34 -7.17
CA ALA A 72 -9.14 6.87 -6.13
C ALA A 72 -8.38 5.63 -6.61
N ARG A 73 -7.08 5.60 -6.34
CA ARG A 73 -6.17 4.51 -6.66
C ARG A 73 -5.15 4.31 -5.54
N PHE A 74 -4.81 3.06 -5.30
CA PHE A 74 -3.61 2.69 -4.54
C PHE A 74 -2.93 1.51 -5.22
N TRP A 75 -1.66 1.29 -4.86
CA TRP A 75 -0.88 0.13 -5.25
C TRP A 75 -0.46 -0.64 -4.01
N LEU A 76 -0.50 -1.96 -4.15
CA LEU A 76 0.07 -2.91 -3.22
C LEU A 76 1.41 -3.37 -3.79
N HIS A 77 2.47 -3.27 -3.00
CA HIS A 77 3.82 -3.67 -3.40
C HIS A 77 4.31 -4.72 -2.42
N VAL A 78 4.51 -5.95 -2.91
CA VAL A 78 4.74 -7.12 -2.05
C VAL A 78 6.16 -7.61 -2.23
N CYS A 79 6.91 -7.63 -1.12
CA CYS A 79 8.31 -7.97 -1.12
C CYS A 79 8.64 -9.04 -0.08
N ILE A 80 9.67 -9.83 -0.34
CA ILE A 80 10.32 -10.68 0.66
C ILE A 80 11.70 -10.11 0.95
N ALA A 81 11.96 -9.85 2.22
CA ALA A 81 13.26 -9.43 2.70
C ALA A 81 13.94 -10.53 3.53
N MET A 82 15.25 -10.69 3.32
CA MET A 82 16.08 -11.66 4.04
C MET A 82 17.27 -10.95 4.71
N PRO A 83 17.05 -10.32 5.88
CA PRO A 83 18.08 -9.57 6.60
C PRO A 83 19.38 -10.37 6.83
N SER A 84 19.25 -11.65 7.19
CA SER A 84 20.39 -12.55 7.44
C SER A 84 21.32 -12.73 6.24
N PHE A 85 20.78 -12.72 5.02
CA PHE A 85 21.59 -12.77 3.81
C PHE A 85 22.39 -11.49 3.62
N TYR A 86 21.75 -10.34 3.82
CA TYR A 86 22.43 -9.04 3.73
C TYR A 86 23.54 -8.92 4.78
N ASP A 87 23.28 -9.39 6.01
CA ASP A 87 24.30 -9.47 7.07
C ASP A 87 25.49 -10.34 6.64
N SER A 88 25.23 -11.50 6.00
CA SER A 88 26.28 -12.43 5.55
C SER A 88 27.20 -11.87 4.46
N ILE A 89 26.70 -10.91 3.66
CA ILE A 89 27.48 -10.23 2.62
C ILE A 89 27.98 -8.85 3.05
N GLY A 90 27.84 -8.50 4.34
CA GLY A 90 28.30 -7.23 4.90
C GLY A 90 27.52 -6.00 4.43
N LYS A 91 26.30 -6.16 3.90
CA LYS A 91 25.45 -5.04 3.50
C LYS A 91 24.71 -4.47 4.71
N LYS A 92 24.91 -3.17 4.96
CA LYS A 92 24.12 -2.41 5.95
C LYS A 92 22.78 -1.98 5.34
N TYR A 93 21.75 -1.97 6.17
CA TYR A 93 20.41 -1.48 5.83
C TYR A 93 19.82 -0.85 7.09
N ASP A 94 19.08 0.25 6.93
CA ASP A 94 18.52 0.97 8.07
C ASP A 94 17.28 0.26 8.60
N LYS A 95 16.51 -0.38 7.70
CA LYS A 95 15.25 -1.05 8.04
C LYS A 95 15.21 -2.45 7.45
N LYS A 96 14.61 -3.40 8.19
CA LYS A 96 14.60 -4.83 7.81
C LYS A 96 13.93 -5.12 6.47
N TRP A 97 13.05 -4.25 6.01
CA TRP A 97 12.40 -4.37 4.70
C TRP A 97 13.24 -3.83 3.53
N GLU A 98 14.35 -3.14 3.79
CA GLU A 98 15.28 -2.69 2.74
C GLU A 98 16.21 -3.83 2.28
N ALA A 99 16.32 -4.91 3.07
CA ALA A 99 17.00 -6.15 2.69
C ALA A 99 16.15 -7.02 1.75
N THR A 100 15.46 -6.41 0.78
CA THR A 100 14.54 -7.07 -0.15
C THR A 100 15.30 -7.91 -1.16
N ILE A 101 14.95 -9.20 -1.25
CA ILE A 101 15.51 -10.16 -2.22
C ILE A 101 14.54 -10.49 -3.35
N PHE A 102 13.25 -10.18 -3.17
CA PHE A 102 12.20 -10.47 -4.13
C PHE A 102 11.07 -9.46 -4.02
N ASP A 103 10.50 -9.04 -5.15
CA ASP A 103 9.54 -7.94 -5.25
C ASP A 103 8.58 -8.17 -6.43
N ILE A 104 7.28 -7.93 -6.24
CA ILE A 104 6.20 -8.04 -7.25
C ILE A 104 5.27 -6.82 -7.15
#